data_AF-A0A9D4J852-F1
#
_entry.id   AF-A0A9D4J852-F1
#
_cell.length_a   1.000
_cell.length_b   1.000
_cell.length_c   1.000
_cell.angle_alpha   90.00
_cell.angle_beta   90.00
_cell.angle_gamma   90.00
#
_symmetry.space_group_name_H-M   'P 1'
#
loop_
_entity.id
_entity.type
_entity.pdbx_description
1 polymer ?
#
loop_
_entity_poly.entity_id
_entity_poly.type
_entity_poly.pdbx_seq_one_letter_code
_entity_poly.pdbx_strand_id
1 'polypeptide(L)'
;MLLNHKSKVGTLIWYFGGLLVLLGCCYMSSVIGVLRRSLGSMASSYVSGTHSMAFVTVPNMDVGKKLAHGIVRGRLAACVNIIPSVTSVYEWERKVNEDSELILMIKTSSEKIPDLSKYVR
;
A
#
# COMPACT_ATOMS: atom_id res chain seq x y z
N MET A 1 -59.07 -18.15 -49.74
CA MET A 1 -59.78 -17.46 -48.66
C MET A 1 -58.86 -17.42 -47.45
N LEU A 2 -58.36 -16.21 -47.16
CA LEU A 2 -57.90 -15.67 -45.88
C LEU A 2 -57.48 -16.65 -44.78
N LEU A 3 -56.19 -16.67 -44.45
CA LEU A 3 -55.62 -16.68 -43.07
C LEU A 3 -54.20 -17.26 -43.08
N ASN A 4 -53.15 -16.48 -43.41
CA ASN A 4 -51.81 -16.76 -42.83
C ASN A 4 -50.76 -15.64 -42.94
N HIS A 5 -51.15 -14.37 -42.89
CA HIS A 5 -50.18 -13.25 -42.96
C HIS A 5 -49.78 -12.67 -41.59
N LYS A 6 -50.29 -13.21 -40.46
CA LYS A 6 -49.99 -12.69 -39.11
C LYS A 6 -48.82 -13.37 -38.38
N SER A 7 -48.23 -14.46 -38.90
CA SER A 7 -47.22 -15.22 -38.15
C SER A 7 -45.76 -14.81 -38.39
N LYS A 8 -45.45 -14.10 -39.49
CA LYS A 8 -44.05 -13.79 -39.85
C LYS A 8 -43.48 -12.50 -39.20
N VAL A 9 -44.34 -11.61 -38.70
CA VAL A 9 -43.89 -10.36 -38.05
C VAL A 9 -43.50 -10.59 -36.58
N GLY A 10 -44.12 -11.57 -35.90
CA GLY A 10 -43.81 -11.87 -34.50
C GLY A 10 -42.43 -12.50 -34.29
N THR A 11 -41.95 -13.33 -35.21
CA THR A 11 -40.69 -14.07 -35.04
C THR A 11 -39.44 -13.20 -35.23
N LEU A 12 -39.52 -12.14 -36.04
CA LEU A 12 -38.38 -11.25 -36.31
C LEU A 12 -38.11 -10.28 -35.15
N ILE A 13 -39.16 -9.89 -34.41
CA ILE A 13 -39.07 -9.01 -33.24
C ILE A 13 -38.37 -9.71 -32.06
N TRP A 14 -38.53 -11.03 -31.92
CA TRP A 14 -37.82 -11.81 -30.89
C TRP A 14 -36.32 -11.94 -31.17
N TYR A 15 -35.92 -12.06 -32.45
CA TYR A 15 -34.50 -12.17 -32.81
C TYR A 15 -33.74 -10.85 -32.65
N PHE A 16 -34.35 -9.71 -32.99
CA PHE A 16 -33.72 -8.40 -32.80
C PHE A 16 -33.65 -7.96 -31.33
N GLY A 17 -34.64 -8.34 -30.51
CA GLY A 17 -34.62 -8.08 -29.06
C GLY A 17 -33.54 -8.89 -28.31
N GLY A 18 -33.33 -10.15 -28.70
CA GLY A 18 -32.34 -11.03 -28.05
C GLY A 18 -30.89 -10.62 -28.30
N LEU A 19 -30.56 -10.10 -29.48
CA LEU A 19 -29.19 -9.71 -29.85
C LEU A 19 -28.72 -8.44 -29.13
N LEU A 20 -29.63 -7.48 -28.87
CA LEU A 20 -29.34 -6.25 -28.13
C LEU A 20 -29.10 -6.52 -26.63
N VAL A 21 -29.82 -7.48 -26.05
CA VAL A 21 -29.64 -7.92 -24.65
C VAL A 21 -28.31 -8.64 -24.45
N LEU A 22 -27.88 -9.47 -25.41
CA LEU A 22 -26.60 -10.18 -25.33
C LEU A 22 -25.39 -9.24 -25.50
N LEU A 23 -25.46 -8.28 -26.43
CA LEU A 23 -24.42 -7.25 -26.58
C LEU A 23 -24.34 -6.32 -25.37
N GLY A 24 -25.48 -5.96 -24.77
CA GLY A 24 -25.53 -5.19 -23.52
C GLY A 24 -24.97 -5.96 -22.31
N CYS A 25 -25.21 -7.27 -22.23
CA CYS A 25 -24.71 -8.12 -21.14
C CYS A 25 -23.18 -8.29 -21.18
N CYS A 26 -22.59 -8.41 -22.37
CA CYS A 26 -21.13 -8.43 -22.55
C CYS A 26 -20.48 -7.07 -22.24
N TYR A 27 -21.14 -5.96 -22.58
CA TYR A 27 -20.65 -4.62 -22.24
C TYR A 27 -20.67 -4.38 -20.71
N MET A 28 -21.74 -4.79 -20.03
CA MET A 28 -21.85 -4.73 -18.57
C MET A 28 -20.87 -5.66 -17.84
N SER A 29 -20.58 -6.84 -18.39
CA SER A 29 -19.58 -7.76 -17.83
C SER A 29 -18.17 -7.17 -17.87
N SER A 30 -17.85 -6.40 -18.91
CA SER A 30 -16.59 -5.68 -19.04
C SER A 30 -16.47 -4.54 -18.03
N VAL A 31 -17.56 -3.79 -17.79
CA VAL A 31 -17.60 -2.69 -16.82
C VAL A 31 -17.55 -3.21 -15.37
N ILE A 32 -18.25 -4.30 -15.05
CA ILE A 32 -18.22 -4.93 -13.72
C ILE A 32 -16.83 -5.50 -13.42
N GLY A 33 -16.15 -6.09 -14.41
CA GLY A 33 -14.78 -6.59 -14.26
C GLY A 33 -13.77 -5.49 -13.93
N VAL A 34 -13.93 -4.30 -14.52
CA VAL A 34 -13.11 -3.11 -14.22
C VAL A 34 -13.41 -2.55 -12.83
N LEU A 35 -14.69 -2.42 -12.46
CA LEU A 35 -15.11 -1.93 -11.13
C LEU A 35 -14.72 -2.87 -9.98
N ARG A 36 -14.69 -4.18 -10.22
CA ARG A 36 -14.26 -5.16 -9.21
C ARG A 36 -12.76 -5.06 -8.89
N ARG A 37 -11.93 -4.66 -9.86
CA ARG A 37 -10.48 -4.46 -9.65
C ARG A 37 -10.18 -3.22 -8.81
N SER A 38 -10.96 -2.15 -8.96
CA SER A 38 -10.74 -0.90 -8.22
C SER A 38 -11.23 -0.95 -6.77
N LEU A 39 -12.26 -1.73 -6.44
CA LEU A 39 -12.71 -1.87 -5.03
C LEU A 39 -11.96 -2.94 -4.22
N GLY A 40 -11.32 -3.93 -4.87
CA GLY A 40 -10.64 -5.03 -4.17
C GLY A 40 -9.38 -4.64 -3.40
N SER A 41 -8.81 -3.46 -3.65
CA SER A 41 -7.54 -3.04 -3.05
C SER A 41 -7.67 -2.42 -1.66
N MET A 42 -8.88 -2.05 -1.22
CA MET A 42 -9.08 -1.34 0.05
C MET A 42 -9.44 -2.25 1.23
N ALA A 43 -9.89 -3.48 0.97
CA ALA A 43 -10.19 -4.47 2.00
C ALA A 43 -8.96 -5.35 2.32
N SER A 44 -7.77 -4.77 2.33
CA SER A 44 -6.58 -5.45 2.84
C SER A 44 -6.78 -5.64 4.34
N SER A 45 -7.17 -6.85 4.75
CA SER A 45 -7.21 -7.26 6.14
C SER A 45 -5.86 -6.93 6.78
N TYR A 46 -5.82 -5.98 7.71
CA TYR A 46 -4.62 -5.70 8.48
C TYR A 46 -4.22 -6.97 9.21
N VAL A 47 -3.06 -7.53 8.85
CA VAL A 47 -2.47 -8.66 9.56
C VAL A 47 -1.49 -8.09 10.58
N SER A 48 -1.78 -8.32 11.86
CA SER A 48 -0.91 -7.89 12.96
C SER A 48 0.49 -8.51 12.81
N GLY A 49 1.52 -7.77 13.20
CA GLY A 49 2.92 -8.24 13.16
C GLY A 49 3.61 -8.16 11.79
N THR A 50 2.94 -7.70 10.74
CA THR A 50 3.54 -7.54 9.40
C THR A 50 4.47 -6.34 9.27
N HIS A 51 4.28 -5.32 10.12
CA HIS A 51 5.03 -4.07 10.10
C HIS A 51 5.64 -3.80 11.47
N SER A 52 6.80 -3.17 11.46
CA SER A 52 7.56 -2.80 12.64
C SER A 52 8.06 -1.36 12.53
N MET A 53 8.29 -0.73 13.69
CA MET A 53 8.90 0.59 13.80
C MET A 53 10.21 0.47 14.58
N ALA A 54 11.29 0.99 14.03
CA ALA A 54 12.59 1.06 14.69
C ALA A 54 12.93 2.51 15.04
N PHE A 55 13.55 2.70 16.20
CA PHE A 55 14.09 3.97 16.65
C PHE A 55 15.62 3.89 16.69
N VAL A 56 16.29 4.84 16.06
CA VAL A 56 17.75 4.94 16.02
C VAL A 56 18.14 6.37 16.33
N THR A 57 18.99 6.59 17.33
CA THR A 57 19.56 7.91 17.62
C THR A 57 20.78 8.17 16.75
N VAL A 58 20.99 9.42 16.37
CA VAL A 58 22.15 9.87 15.58
C VAL A 58 22.68 11.19 16.14
N PRO A 59 24.01 11.43 16.07
CA PRO A 59 24.64 12.57 16.74
C PRO A 59 24.41 13.91 16.04
N ASN A 60 24.07 13.91 14.74
CA ASN A 60 23.86 15.14 13.98
C ASN A 60 22.98 14.91 12.73
N MET A 61 22.54 16.02 12.13
CA MET A 61 21.67 16.03 10.97
C MET A 61 22.29 15.40 9.72
N ASP A 62 23.60 15.56 9.51
CA ASP A 62 24.28 15.03 8.31
C ASP A 62 24.34 13.51 8.34
N VAL A 63 24.68 12.92 9.49
CA VAL A 63 24.62 11.47 9.72
C VAL A 63 23.19 10.96 9.57
N GLY A 64 22.22 11.65 10.18
CA GLY A 64 20.81 11.30 10.09
C GLY A 64 20.27 11.28 8.66
N LYS A 65 20.56 12.31 7.87
CA LYS A 65 20.16 12.37 6.45
C LYS A 65 20.84 11.30 5.63
N LYS A 66 22.15 11.09 5.81
CA LYS A 66 22.91 10.06 5.08
C LYS A 66 22.32 8.67 5.35
N LEU A 67 22.06 8.34 6.61
CA LEU A 67 21.49 7.06 7.01
C LEU A 67 20.05 6.90 6.50
N ALA A 68 19.20 7.91 6.66
CA ALA A 68 17.81 7.89 6.17
C ALA A 68 17.74 7.67 4.66
N HIS A 69 18.55 8.39 3.88
CA HIS A 69 18.63 8.20 2.43
C HIS A 69 19.13 6.80 2.06
N GLY A 70 20.13 6.28 2.77
CA GLY A 70 20.66 4.94 2.56
C GLY A 70 19.63 3.85 2.82
N ILE A 71 18.92 3.93 3.95
CA ILE A 71 17.85 3.00 4.34
C ILE A 71 16.75 2.93 3.27
N VAL A 72 16.26 4.09 2.81
CA VAL A 72 15.17 4.15 1.83
C VAL A 72 15.65 3.70 0.44
N ARG A 73 16.82 4.15 -0.01
CA ARG A 73 17.40 3.71 -1.30
C ARG A 73 17.67 2.20 -1.32
N GLY A 74 18.12 1.66 -0.20
CA GLY A 74 18.34 0.21 0.00
C GLY A 74 17.06 -0.60 0.16
N ARG A 75 15.87 0.03 0.14
CA ARG A 75 14.57 -0.61 0.34
C ARG A 75 14.50 -1.40 1.66
N LEU A 76 15.21 -0.92 2.69
CA LEU A 76 15.21 -1.50 4.03
C LEU A 76 14.06 -0.96 4.88
N ALA A 77 13.47 0.16 4.49
CA ALA A 77 12.28 0.74 5.08
C ALA A 77 11.49 1.52 4.02
N ALA A 78 10.18 1.71 4.26
CA ALA A 78 9.33 2.50 3.38
C ALA A 78 9.58 4.01 3.58
N CYS A 79 9.81 4.44 4.81
CA CYS A 79 10.14 5.82 5.14
C CYS A 79 10.94 5.94 6.44
N VAL A 80 11.58 7.10 6.61
CA VAL A 80 12.28 7.48 7.83
C VAL A 80 11.90 8.92 8.16
N ASN A 81 11.41 9.16 9.38
CA ASN A 81 11.20 10.50 9.91
C ASN A 81 12.41 10.89 10.75
N ILE A 82 12.97 12.09 10.53
CA ILE A 82 14.07 12.65 11.31
C ILE A 82 13.48 13.65 12.31
N ILE A 83 13.61 13.38 13.60
CA ILE A 83 13.12 14.23 14.68
C ILE A 83 14.33 14.95 15.29
N PRO A 84 14.50 16.26 15.06
CA PRO A 84 15.62 17.02 15.59
C PRO A 84 15.45 17.36 17.06
N SER A 85 16.55 17.80 17.70
CA SER A 85 16.56 18.45 19.03
C SER A 85 15.99 17.56 20.14
N VAL A 86 16.44 16.32 20.21
CA VAL A 86 16.13 15.41 21.32
C VAL A 86 17.27 15.43 22.34
N THR A 87 16.92 15.35 23.62
CA THR A 87 17.87 15.16 24.71
C THR A 87 17.83 13.71 25.16
N SER A 88 18.95 13.00 25.04
CA SER A 88 19.12 11.63 25.51
C SER A 88 19.71 11.65 26.91
N VAL A 89 18.96 11.16 27.89
CA VAL A 89 19.39 11.06 29.30
C VAL A 89 19.70 9.60 29.63
N TYR A 90 20.92 9.33 30.08
CA TYR A 90 21.40 7.96 30.35
C TYR A 90 22.47 7.92 31.44
N GLU A 91 22.69 6.75 32.03
CA GLU A 91 23.76 6.53 33.00
C GLU A 91 24.99 5.93 32.32
N TRP A 92 26.14 6.58 32.50
CA TRP A 92 27.44 6.07 32.08
C TRP A 92 28.47 6.38 33.16
N GLU A 93 29.34 5.42 33.49
CA GLU A 93 30.35 5.56 34.56
C GLU A 93 29.78 6.05 35.91
N ARG A 94 28.57 5.58 36.28
CA ARG A 94 27.84 5.99 37.50
C ARG A 94 27.49 7.47 37.56
N LYS A 95 27.43 8.13 36.41
CA LYS A 95 27.01 9.52 36.26
C LYS A 95 25.83 9.60 35.29
N VAL A 96 24.84 10.43 35.62
CA VAL A 96 23.78 10.79 34.68
C VAL A 96 24.37 11.78 33.67
N ASN A 97 24.28 11.42 32.40
CA ASN A 97 24.73 12.24 31.28
C ASN A 97 23.54 12.61 30.40
N GLU A 98 23.68 13.74 29.71
CA GLU A 98 22.70 14.27 28.77
C GLU A 98 23.41 14.65 27.48
N ASP A 99 22.97 14.06 26.37
CA ASP A 99 23.50 14.36 25.05
C ASP A 99 22.39 14.89 24.13
N SER A 100 22.74 15.84 23.26
CA SER A 100 21.83 16.31 22.22
C SER A 100 21.95 15.42 20.98
N GLU A 101 20.83 14.81 20.60
CA GLU A 101 20.75 13.86 19.48
C GLU A 101 19.54 14.15 18.60
N LEU A 102 19.45 13.42 17.49
CA LEU A 102 18.25 13.31 16.67
C LEU A 102 17.75 11.87 16.72
N ILE A 103 16.43 11.68 16.66
CA ILE A 103 15.83 10.35 16.55
C ILE A 103 15.38 10.12 15.11
N LEU A 104 15.77 8.98 14.55
CA LEU A 104 15.22 8.42 13.33
C LEU A 104 14.09 7.45 13.67
N MET A 105 12.88 7.76 13.21
CA MET A 105 11.72 6.87 13.33
C MET A 105 11.48 6.18 11.98
N ILE A 106 11.84 4.90 11.91
CA ILE A 106 11.94 4.12 10.68
C ILE A 106 10.74 3.16 10.60
N LYS A 107 9.95 3.25 9.52
CA LYS A 107 8.78 2.38 9.29
C LYS A 107 9.11 1.31 8.25
N THR A 108 9.07 0.04 8.65
CA THR A 108 9.48 -1.06 7.79
C THR A 108 8.57 -2.29 7.97
N SER A 109 8.72 -3.28 7.09
CA SER A 109 8.12 -4.60 7.33
C SER A 109 8.94 -5.35 8.38
N SER A 110 8.27 -6.12 9.24
CA SER A 110 8.92 -6.87 10.32
C SER A 110 10.01 -7.83 9.80
N GLU A 111 9.85 -8.37 8.59
CA GLU A 111 10.84 -9.26 7.96
C GLU A 111 12.18 -8.56 7.65
N LYS A 112 12.18 -7.22 7.52
CA LYS A 112 13.36 -6.41 7.18
C LYS A 112 14.15 -5.93 8.39
N ILE A 113 13.66 -6.16 9.60
CA ILE A 113 14.33 -5.72 10.83
C ILE A 113 15.78 -6.26 10.95
N PRO A 114 16.07 -7.54 10.63
CA PRO A 114 17.45 -8.04 10.67
C PRO A 114 18.38 -7.31 9.68
N ASP A 115 17.93 -7.11 8.45
CA ASP A 115 18.71 -6.41 7.41
C ASP A 115 18.91 -4.93 7.75
N LEU A 116 17.86 -4.27 8.24
CA LEU A 116 17.91 -2.90 8.72
C LEU A 116 18.90 -2.76 9.88
N SER A 117 18.83 -3.66 10.86
CA SER A 117 19.73 -3.67 12.01
C SER A 117 21.19 -3.90 11.60
N LYS A 118 21.44 -4.76 10.61
CA LYS A 118 22.77 -4.97 10.04
C LYS A 118 23.29 -3.76 9.27
N TYR A 119 22.42 -2.99 8.62
CA TYR A 119 22.80 -1.79 7.88
C TYR A 119 23.19 -0.62 8.80
N VAL A 120 22.56 -0.53 9.97
CA VAL A 120 22.78 0.56 10.93
C VAL A 120 24.04 0.35 11.78
N ARG A 121 24.40 -0.91 12.08
CA ARG A 121 25.62 -1.28 12.81
C ARG A 121 26.87 -1.11 11.94
#